data_AF-A0A060H5V7-F1
#
_entry.id   AF-A0A060H5V7-F1
#
_cell.length_a   1.000
_cell.length_b   1.000
_cell.length_c   1.000
_cell.angle_alpha   90.00
_cell.angle_beta   90.00
_cell.angle_gamma   90.00
#
_symmetry.space_group_name_H-M   'P 1'
#
loop_
_entity.id
_entity.type
_entity.pdbx_description
1 polymer ?
#
loop_
_entity_poly.entity_id
_entity_poly.type
_entity_poly.pdbx_seq_one_letter_code
_entity_poly.pdbx_strand_id
1 'polypeptide(L)'
;MSRIDELIAALCPEGVGFKTLGEIFDMKAGKFISSNEISKNQDEHFLYPCYGGNGIRGFVRQNNQEGKYILNRASRGMRKCEANSWKILRNR
;
A
#
# COMPACT_ATOMS: atom_id res chain seq x y z
N MET A 1 34.79 -6.44 -9.19
CA MET A 1 33.54 -5.68 -9.19
C MET A 1 32.39 -6.66 -9.21
N SER A 2 31.31 -6.39 -8.50
CA SER A 2 30.11 -7.22 -8.59
C SER A 2 29.33 -6.87 -9.86
N ARG A 3 28.47 -7.77 -10.33
CA ARG A 3 27.53 -7.49 -11.42
C ARG A 3 26.64 -6.26 -11.12
N ILE A 4 26.39 -5.96 -9.85
CA ILE A 4 25.63 -4.77 -9.44
C ILE A 4 26.42 -3.50 -9.75
N ASP A 5 27.72 -3.49 -9.44
CA ASP A 5 28.58 -2.32 -9.69
C ASP A 5 28.70 -2.03 -11.20
N GLU A 6 28.82 -3.08 -12.02
CA GLU A 6 28.83 -2.97 -13.49
C GLU A 6 27.52 -2.38 -14.03
N LEU A 7 26.38 -2.83 -13.52
CA LEU A 7 25.07 -2.32 -13.93
C LEU A 7 24.83 -0.88 -13.49
N ILE A 8 25.28 -0.50 -12.29
CA ILE A 8 25.18 0.89 -11.81
C ILE A 8 26.02 1.80 -12.71
N ALA A 9 27.26 1.42 -13.02
CA ALA A 9 28.12 2.20 -13.89
C ALA A 9 27.56 2.34 -15.31
N ALA A 10 26.93 1.28 -15.86
CA ALA A 10 26.37 1.30 -17.20
C ALA A 10 25.04 2.06 -17.31
N LEU A 11 24.16 1.94 -16.31
CA LEU A 11 22.80 2.49 -16.38
C LEU A 11 22.65 3.85 -15.69
N CYS A 12 23.50 4.11 -14.69
CA CYS A 12 23.48 5.34 -13.90
C CYS A 12 24.91 5.91 -13.80
N PRO A 13 25.55 6.29 -14.92
CA PRO A 13 26.95 6.75 -14.94
C PRO A 13 27.18 8.01 -14.08
N GLU A 14 26.15 8.85 -13.94
CA GLU A 14 26.16 10.06 -13.10
C GLU A 14 25.67 9.81 -11.65
N GLY A 15 25.47 8.54 -11.29
CA GLY A 15 24.92 8.13 -9.99
C GLY A 15 23.40 8.22 -9.89
N VAL A 16 22.87 7.94 -8.70
CA VAL A 16 21.42 7.95 -8.40
C VAL A 16 21.15 8.96 -7.29
N GLY A 17 20.31 9.96 -7.57
CA GLY A 17 19.92 10.96 -6.59
C GLY A 17 18.97 10.42 -5.52
N PHE A 18 19.14 10.89 -4.29
CA PHE A 18 18.18 10.63 -3.23
C PHE A 18 16.97 11.56 -3.36
N LYS A 19 15.78 10.98 -3.22
CA LYS A 19 14.50 11.69 -3.19
C LYS A 19 13.67 11.21 -2.00
N THR A 20 13.01 12.15 -1.35
CA THR A 20 12.02 11.87 -0.32
C THR A 20 10.72 11.37 -0.95
N LEU A 21 9.95 10.58 -0.21
CA LEU A 21 8.68 10.08 -0.74
C LEU A 21 7.68 11.20 -1.07
N GLY A 22 7.70 12.31 -0.33
CA GLY A 22 6.83 13.45 -0.58
C GLY A 22 7.14 14.20 -1.88
N GLU A 23 8.32 14.01 -2.47
CA GLU A 23 8.64 14.57 -3.79
C GLU A 23 8.04 13.76 -4.95
N ILE A 24 7.68 12.49 -4.71
CA ILE A 24 7.27 11.55 -5.77
C ILE A 24 5.82 11.08 -5.57
N PHE A 25 5.32 11.07 -4.33
CA PHE A 25 4.01 10.53 -3.97
C PHE A 25 3.13 11.53 -3.23
N ASP A 26 1.87 11.58 -3.65
CA ASP A 26 0.78 12.12 -2.84
C ASP A 26 0.43 11.14 -1.71
N MET A 27 0.81 11.49 -0.50
CA MET A 27 0.61 10.64 0.68
C MET A 27 -0.66 11.02 1.42
N LYS A 28 -1.49 10.00 1.71
CA LYS A 28 -2.72 10.15 2.49
C LYS A 28 -2.82 9.09 3.58
N ALA A 29 -3.08 9.54 4.81
CA ALA A 29 -3.38 8.64 5.92
C ALA A 29 -4.69 7.86 5.68
N GLY A 30 -4.76 6.62 6.15
CA GLY A 30 -6.02 5.87 6.12
C GLY A 30 -7.05 6.44 7.10
N LYS A 31 -8.31 6.06 6.92
CA LYS A 31 -9.41 6.42 7.82
C LYS A 31 -9.55 5.34 8.90
N PHE A 32 -9.79 5.72 10.14
CA PHE A 32 -10.12 4.74 11.18
C PHE A 32 -11.51 4.13 10.92
N ILE A 33 -11.62 2.80 10.97
CA ILE A 33 -12.88 2.07 10.81
C ILE A 33 -13.09 1.21 12.06
N SER A 34 -14.32 1.22 12.60
CA SER A 34 -14.62 0.44 13.79
C SER A 34 -14.54 -1.06 13.49
N SER A 35 -14.07 -1.86 14.45
CA SER A 35 -14.03 -3.32 14.32
C SER A 35 -15.42 -3.93 14.02
N ASN A 36 -16.49 -3.29 14.51
CA ASN A 36 -17.86 -3.76 14.30
C ASN A 36 -18.36 -3.57 12.87
N GLU A 37 -17.70 -2.72 12.09
CA GLU A 37 -18.03 -2.48 10.68
C GLU A 37 -17.27 -3.41 9.71
N ILE A 38 -16.47 -4.34 10.25
CA ILE A 38 -15.58 -5.21 9.48
C ILE A 38 -16.06 -6.64 9.61
N SER A 39 -16.49 -7.22 8.49
CA SER A 39 -16.76 -8.64 8.38
C SER A 39 -15.46 -9.41 8.17
N LYS A 40 -15.35 -10.63 8.72
CA LYS A 40 -14.22 -11.53 8.44
C LYS A 40 -14.31 -12.11 7.02
N ASN A 41 -15.53 -12.29 6.53
CA ASN A 41 -15.80 -12.92 5.24
C ASN A 41 -16.29 -11.87 4.24
N GLN A 42 -15.98 -12.11 2.97
CA GLN A 42 -16.51 -11.30 1.87
C GLN A 42 -17.88 -11.85 1.47
N ASP A 43 -18.86 -10.97 1.35
CA ASP A 43 -20.22 -11.30 0.91
C ASP A 43 -20.81 -10.13 0.11
N GLU A 44 -22.07 -10.27 -0.32
CA GLU A 44 -22.78 -9.26 -1.12
C GLU A 44 -22.90 -7.90 -0.42
N HIS A 45 -22.84 -7.87 0.90
CA HIS A 45 -22.90 -6.66 1.69
C HIS A 45 -21.51 -6.12 2.07
N PHE A 46 -20.51 -6.98 2.19
CA PHE A 46 -19.13 -6.66 2.58
C PHE A 46 -18.16 -6.98 1.44
N LEU A 47 -18.19 -6.13 0.42
CA LEU A 47 -17.47 -6.36 -0.84
C LEU A 47 -16.00 -5.92 -0.79
N TYR A 48 -15.70 -4.87 -0.04
CA TYR A 48 -14.42 -4.17 -0.18
C TYR A 48 -13.43 -4.63 0.89
N PRO A 49 -12.18 -4.98 0.53
CA PRO A 49 -11.15 -5.29 1.51
C PRO A 49 -10.75 -4.06 2.33
N CYS A 50 -10.65 -4.26 3.65
CA CYS A 50 -10.16 -3.28 4.60
C CYS A 50 -8.71 -3.63 5.00
N TYR A 51 -7.77 -2.77 4.65
CA TYR A 51 -6.35 -2.96 4.94
C TYR A 51 -5.94 -2.19 6.20
N GLY A 52 -5.10 -2.83 7.03
CA GLY A 52 -4.39 -2.21 8.15
C GLY A 52 -2.90 -2.54 8.11
N GLY A 53 -2.17 -2.22 9.19
CA GLY A 53 -0.71 -2.41 9.26
C GLY A 53 -0.23 -3.85 9.02
N ASN A 54 -1.09 -4.85 9.24
CA ASN A 54 -0.78 -6.27 9.05
C ASN A 54 -1.43 -6.88 7.79
N GLY A 55 -1.86 -6.07 6.83
CA GLY A 55 -2.53 -6.55 5.62
C GLY A 55 -4.05 -6.48 5.73
N ILE A 56 -4.76 -7.44 5.14
CA ILE A 56 -6.23 -7.44 5.12
C ILE A 56 -6.74 -7.78 6.53
N ARG A 57 -7.63 -6.94 7.06
CA ARG A 57 -8.31 -7.15 8.35
C ARG A 57 -9.69 -7.78 8.21
N GLY A 58 -10.26 -7.75 7.00
CA GLY A 58 -11.60 -8.19 6.68
C GLY A 58 -12.21 -7.32 5.58
N PHE A 59 -13.53 -7.31 5.49
CA PHE A 59 -14.29 -6.65 4.45
C PHE A 59 -15.30 -5.67 5.01
N VAL A 60 -15.62 -4.64 4.23
CA VAL A 60 -16.42 -3.48 4.64
C VAL A 60 -17.43 -3.14 3.54
N ARG A 61 -18.54 -2.54 3.93
CA ARG A 61 -19.68 -2.31 3.03
C ARG A 61 -19.45 -1.28 1.93
N GLN A 62 -18.74 -0.21 2.27
CA GLN A 62 -18.49 0.90 1.36
C GLN A 62 -16.99 1.18 1.32
N ASN A 63 -16.42 1.35 0.13
CA ASN A 63 -15.05 1.83 -0.03
C ASN A 63 -14.93 3.28 0.48
N ASN A 64 -13.71 3.75 0.71
CA ASN A 64 -13.45 5.15 1.04
C ASN A 64 -12.49 5.81 0.07
N GLN A 65 -11.82 5.02 -0.76
CA GLN A 65 -10.89 5.42 -1.80
C GLN A 65 -11.02 4.42 -2.95
N GLU A 66 -11.07 4.93 -4.17
CA GLU A 66 -11.08 4.15 -5.40
C GLU A 66 -9.79 4.45 -6.17
N GLY A 67 -9.14 3.42 -6.73
CA GLY A 67 -7.93 3.58 -7.53
C GLY A 67 -6.79 2.63 -7.14
N LYS A 68 -5.69 2.73 -7.89
CA LYS A 68 -4.48 1.93 -7.69
C LYS A 68 -3.52 2.67 -6.77
N TYR A 69 -3.39 2.18 -5.54
CA TYR A 69 -2.53 2.80 -4.54
C TYR A 69 -1.54 1.81 -3.95
N ILE A 70 -0.33 2.32 -3.66
CA ILE A 70 0.65 1.63 -2.82
C ILE A 70 0.24 1.83 -1.36
N LEU A 71 0.20 0.74 -0.60
CA LEU A 71 -0.09 0.75 0.82
C LEU A 71 1.21 0.57 1.62
N ASN A 72 1.54 1.54 2.47
CA ASN A 72 2.66 1.45 3.40
C ASN A 72 2.16 1.30 4.84
N ARG A 73 2.78 0.38 5.59
CA ARG A 73 2.54 0.09 7.02
C ARG A 73 2.69 1.31 7.94
N ALA A 74 3.41 2.36 7.53
CA ALA A 74 3.59 3.58 8.32
C ALA A 74 2.30 4.42 8.45
N SER A 75 1.31 4.21 7.57
CA SER A 75 0.03 4.93 7.64
C SER A 75 -0.81 4.36 8.79
N ARG A 76 -0.85 5.08 9.91
CA ARG A 76 -1.80 4.83 11.02
C ARG A 76 -3.23 5.11 10.55
N GLY A 77 -3.83 4.17 9.82
CA GLY A 77 -5.20 4.31 9.35
C GLY A 77 -5.60 3.20 8.40
N MET A 78 -6.86 2.79 8.44
CA MET A 78 -7.38 1.73 7.61
C MET A 78 -7.81 2.27 6.24
N ARG A 79 -7.47 1.55 5.17
CA ARG A 79 -7.91 1.92 3.82
C ARG A 79 -8.89 0.88 3.32
N LYS A 80 -10.02 1.35 2.79
CA LYS A 80 -11.03 0.55 2.13
C LYS A 80 -10.84 0.80 0.64
N CYS A 81 -10.26 -0.15 -0.08
CA CYS A 81 -9.94 0.03 -1.48
C CYS A 81 -10.77 -0.91 -2.33
N GLU A 82 -11.26 -0.38 -3.44
CA GLU A 82 -11.71 -1.21 -4.55
C GLU A 82 -10.51 -1.94 -5.13
N ALA A 83 -10.65 -3.26 -5.29
CA ALA A 83 -9.54 -4.19 -5.38
C ALA A 83 -8.66 -3.93 -6.61
N ASN A 84 -7.51 -3.27 -6.39
CA ASN A 84 -6.26 -3.38 -7.18
C ASN A 84 -5.08 -2.75 -6.42
N SER A 85 -4.97 -3.04 -5.12
CA SER A 85 -3.87 -2.55 -4.28
C SER A 85 -2.65 -3.48 -4.36
N TRP A 86 -1.52 -3.00 -4.86
CA TRP A 86 -0.24 -3.71 -4.78
C TRP A 86 0.27 -3.64 -3.33
N LYS A 87 0.37 -4.80 -2.68
CA LYS A 87 1.01 -4.91 -1.36
C LYS A 87 2.51 -5.05 -1.56
N ILE A 88 3.29 -4.12 -0.99
CA ILE A 88 4.73 -4.34 -0.81
C ILE A 88 4.87 -5.28 0.40
N LEU A 89 4.85 -6.59 0.15
CA LEU A 89 5.23 -7.59 1.14
C LEU A 89 6.76 -7.58 1.22
N ARG A 90 7.33 -7.19 2.37
CA ARG A 90 8.71 -7.58 2.69
C ARG A 90 8.69 -9.08 2.96
N ASN A 91 9.45 -9.84 2.17
CA ASN A 91 9.94 -11.15 2.59
C ASN A 91 10.68 -10.93 3.92
N ARG A 92 10.24 -11.62 4.96
CA ARG A 92 11.12 -11.92 6.10
C ARG A 92 11.91 -13.17 5.75
#